data_AF-A0A521VNE0-F1
#
_entry.id   AF-A0A521VNE0-F1
#
_cell.length_a   1.000
_cell.length_b   1.000
_cell.length_c   1.000
_cell.angle_alpha   90.00
_cell.angle_beta   90.00
_cell.angle_gamma   90.00
#
_symmetry.space_group_name_H-M   'P 1'
#
loop_
_entity.id
_entity.type
_entity.pdbx_description
1 polymer ?
#
loop_
_entity_poly.entity_id
_entity_poly.type
_entity_poly.pdbx_seq_one_letter_code
_entity_poly.pdbx_strand_id
1 'polypeptide(L)' 'MHHAQALHRIARRLDPRAARDRGRRPQWNFHKYLIDRRGEKVLAFGSRVAPEDGRLVAEIERLLAQK' A
#
# COMPACT_ATOMS: atom_id res chain seq x y z
N MET A 1 19.06 9.86 9.06
CA MET A 1 19.01 8.70 8.14
C MET A 1 18.50 7.39 8.78
N HIS A 2 18.25 7.30 10.10
CA HIS A 2 17.84 6.03 10.75
C HIS A 2 16.32 5.73 10.78
N HIS A 3 15.45 6.71 10.49
CA HIS A 3 13.99 6.53 10.60
C HIS A 3 13.35 5.71 9.45
N ALA A 4 14.00 5.65 8.28
CA ALA A 4 13.44 4.97 7.10
C ALA A 4 13.49 3.43 7.18
N GLN A 5 14.33 2.85 8.05
CA GLN A 5 14.58 1.40 8.07
C GLN A 5 13.42 0.58 8.66
N ALA A 6 12.65 1.16 9.59
CA ALA A 6 11.50 0.48 10.21
C ALA A 6 10.30 0.38 9.23
N LEU A 7 9.94 1.50 8.60
CA LEU A 7 8.89 1.57 7.56
C LEU A 7 9.20 0.62 6.39
N HIS A 8 10.49 0.51 6.02
CA HIS A 8 10.94 -0.37 4.95
C HIS A 8 10.71 -1.87 5.23
N ARG A 9 10.82 -2.33 6.48
CA ARG A 9 10.59 -3.74 6.83
C ARG A 9 9.12 -4.14 6.71
N ILE A 10 8.21 -3.29 7.22
CA ILE A 10 6.76 -3.53 7.11
C ILE A 10 6.34 -3.48 5.64
N ALA A 11 6.82 -2.48 4.89
CA ALA A 11 6.52 -2.35 3.46
C ALA A 11 6.94 -3.58 2.66
N ARG A 12 8.15 -4.09 2.87
CA ARG A 12 8.65 -5.27 2.15
C ARG A 12 7.82 -6.52 2.43
N ARG A 13 7.26 -6.63 3.64
CA ARG A 13 6.38 -7.75 4.02
C ARG A 13 5.01 -7.65 3.34
N LEU A 14 4.47 -6.43 3.23
CA LEU A 14 3.15 -6.20 2.64
C LEU A 14 3.19 -6.15 1.11
N ASP A 15 4.20 -5.49 0.54
CA ASP A 15 4.47 -5.40 -0.90
C ASP A 15 5.95 -5.69 -1.17
N PRO A 16 6.31 -6.93 -1.53
CA PRO A 16 7.69 -7.28 -1.89
C PRO A 16 8.25 -6.45 -3.06
N ARG A 17 7.38 -5.90 -3.92
CA ARG A 17 7.73 -5.10 -5.10
C ARG A 17 8.00 -3.64 -4.73
N ALA A 18 7.48 -3.16 -3.60
CA ALA A 18 7.83 -1.83 -3.05
C ALA A 18 9.34 -1.72 -2.75
N ALA A 19 10.03 -2.82 -2.46
CA ALA A 19 11.48 -2.80 -2.32
C ALA A 19 12.22 -2.45 -3.63
N ARG A 20 11.57 -2.43 -4.80
CA ARG A 20 12.19 -2.06 -6.08
C ARG A 20 11.70 -0.71 -6.60
N ASP A 21 10.45 -0.37 -6.32
CA ASP A 21 9.82 0.88 -6.75
C ASP A 21 9.74 1.90 -5.59
N ARG A 22 10.48 3.01 -5.71
CA ARG A 22 10.47 4.09 -4.70
C ARG A 22 9.08 4.70 -4.52
N GLY A 23 8.23 4.71 -5.56
CA GLY A 23 6.88 5.26 -5.49
C GLY A 23 5.92 4.41 -4.64
N ARG A 24 6.26 3.15 -4.41
CA ARG A 24 5.45 2.18 -3.65
C ARG A 24 5.89 2.02 -2.20
N ARG A 25 7.03 2.60 -1.81
CA ARG A 25 7.51 2.56 -0.42
C ARG A 25 6.79 3.60 0.44
N PRO A 26 6.57 3.31 1.74
CA PRO A 26 6.03 4.29 2.66
C PRO A 26 7.09 5.37 2.87
N GLN A 27 6.75 6.59 2.46
CA GLN A 27 7.59 7.77 2.64
C GLN A 27 7.28 8.47 3.97
N TRP A 28 6.06 8.31 4.49
CA TRP A 28 5.58 8.92 5.72
C TRP A 28 4.56 8.01 6.42
N ASN A 29 4.21 8.35 7.66
CA ASN A 29 3.08 7.73 8.37
C ASN A 29 1.77 7.86 7.55
N PHE A 30 0.82 6.96 7.78
CA PHE A 30 -0.48 6.89 7.07
C PHE A 30 -0.42 6.52 5.58
N HIS A 31 0.69 5.93 5.13
CA HIS A 31 0.72 5.24 3.84
C HIS A 31 -0.18 4.01 3.88
N LYS A 32 -0.96 3.78 2.83
CA LYS A 32 -2.01 2.75 2.81
C LYS A 32 -1.64 1.67 1.79
N TYR A 33 -1.98 0.43 2.11
CA TYR A 33 -1.82 -0.71 1.22
C TYR A 33 -3.13 -1.45 1.12
N LEU A 34 -3.54 -1.80 -0.10
CA LEU A 34 -4.62 -2.75 -0.35
C LEU A 34 -4.02 -4.07 -0.80
N ILE A 35 -4.46 -5.14 -0.17
CA ILE A 35 -4.04 -6.52 -0.46
C ILE A 35 -5.29 -7.28 -0.87
N ASP A 36 -5.23 -8.01 -1.99
CA ASP A 36 -6.36 -8.84 -2.41
C ASP A 36 -6.57 -10.05 -1.48
N ARG A 37 -7.70 -10.75 -1.65
CA ARG A 37 -8.07 -11.91 -0.82
C ARG A 37 -7.07 -13.07 -0.87
N ARG A 38 -6.27 -13.16 -1.93
CA ARG A 38 -5.29 -14.22 -2.15
C ARG A 38 -3.88 -13.81 -1.69
N GLY A 39 -3.68 -12.54 -1.34
CA GLY A 39 -2.37 -12.00 -0.99
C GLY A 39 -1.47 -11.68 -2.20
N GLU A 40 -1.98 -11.77 -3.43
CA GLU A 40 -1.16 -11.76 -4.65
C GLU A 40 -1.01 -10.37 -5.25
N LYS A 41 -2.09 -9.58 -5.22
CA LYS A 41 -2.10 -8.19 -5.67
C LYS A 41 -1.99 -7.24 -4.49
N VAL A 42 -1.00 -6.35 -4.57
CA VAL A 42 -0.78 -5.28 -3.60
C VAL A 42 -0.74 -3.94 -4.31
N LEU A 43 -1.54 -3.00 -3.81
CA LEU A 43 -1.60 -1.62 -4.28
C LEU A 43 -1.21 -0.67 -3.18
N ALA A 44 -0.45 0.36 -3.54
CA ALA A 44 0.13 1.33 -2.64
C ALA A 44 -0.52 2.71 -2.86
N PHE A 45 -0.94 3.34 -1.77
CA PHE A 45 -1.51 4.70 -1.78
C PHE A 45 -0.72 5.59 -0.83
N GLY A 46 -0.27 6.73 -1.35
CA GLY A 46 0.51 7.69 -0.58
C GLY A 46 -0.27 8.28 0.59
N SER A 47 0.43 8.79 1.60
CA SER A 47 -0.18 9.31 2.83
C SER A 47 -1.16 10.47 2.62
N ARG A 48 -1.04 11.19 1.51
CA ARG A 48 -1.94 12.30 1.12
C ARG A 48 -3.29 11.84 0.58
N VAL A 49 -3.43 10.56 0.22
CA VAL A 49 -4.72 10.00 -0.18
C VAL A 49 -5.61 9.92 1.04
N ALA A 50 -6.74 10.63 1.00
CA ALA A 50 -7.73 10.61 2.07
C ALA A 50 -8.32 9.19 2.23
N PRO A 51 -8.75 8.78 3.43
CA PRO A 51 -9.43 7.50 3.62
C PRO A 51 -10.68 7.34 2.75
N GLU A 52 -11.38 8.45 2.50
CA GLU A 52 -12.61 8.53 1.69
C GLU A 52 -12.33 8.74 0.18
N ASP A 53 -11.08 8.80 -0.26
CA ASP A 53 -10.74 9.10 -1.67
C ASP A 53 -11.40 8.08 -2.58
N GLY A 54 -12.20 8.56 -3.55
CA GLY A 54 -12.99 7.70 -4.42
C GLY A 54 -12.18 6.66 -5.19
N ARG A 55 -10.89 6.92 -5.47
CA ARG A 55 -10.01 5.94 -6.13
C ARG A 55 -9.63 4.80 -5.19
N LEU A 56 -9.41 5.12 -3.91
CA LEU A 56 -9.13 4.12 -2.90
C LEU A 56 -10.36 3.24 -2.66
N VAL A 57 -11.52 3.87 -2.44
CA VAL A 57 -12.80 3.17 -2.22
C VAL A 57 -13.16 2.29 -3.43
N ALA A 58 -13.07 2.82 -4.66
CA ALA A 58 -13.38 2.05 -5.86
C ALA A 58 -12.52 0.79 -6.00
N GLU A 59 -11.23 0.87 -5.64
CA GLU A 59 -10.36 -0.29 -5.71
C GLU A 59 -10.65 -1.31 -4.60
N ILE A 60 -11.05 -0.87 -3.41
CA ILE A 60 -11.56 -1.74 -2.34
C ILE A 60 -12.77 -2.52 -2.86
N GLU A 61 -13.79 -1.83 -3.38
CA GLU A 61 -15.01 -2.46 -3.90
C GLU A 61 -14.70 -3.44 -5.04
N ARG A 62 -13.80 -3.05 -5.95
CA ARG A 62 -13.33 -3.93 -7.02
C ARG A 62 -12.71 -5.21 -6.47
N LEU A 63 -11.84 -5.11 -5.47
CA LEU A 63 -11.20 -6.26 -4.81
C LEU A 63 -12.19 -7.12 -4.02
N LEU A 64 -13.22 -6.51 -3.43
CA LEU A 64 -14.28 -7.23 -2.74
C LEU A 64 -15.18 -8.01 -3.70
N ALA A 65 -15.42 -7.49 -4.90
CA ALA A 65 -16.20 -8.15 -5.95
C ALA A 65 -15.49 -9.34 -6.61
N GLN A 66 -14.16 -9.42 -6.50
CA GLN A 66 -13.38 -10.58 -6.96
C GLN A 66 -13.59 -11.76 -5.98
N LYS A 67 -14.00 -12.92 -6.50
CA LYS A 67 -14.20 -14.15 -5.72
C LYS A 67 -12.89 -14.92 -5.48
#